data_AF-A0A7C4R6A3-F1
#
_entry.id   AF-A0A7C4R6A3-F1
#
_cell.length_a   1.000
_cell.length_b   1.000
_cell.length_c   1.000
_cell.angle_alpha   90.00
_cell.angle_beta   90.00
_cell.angle_gamma   90.00
#
_symmetry.space_group_name_H-M   'P 1'
#
loop_
_entity.id
_entity.type
_entity.pdbx_description
1 polymer ?
#
loop_
_entity_poly.entity_id
_entity_poly.type
_entity_poly.pdbx_seq_one_letter_code
_entity_poly.pdbx_strand_id
1 'polypeptide(L)'
;MREGYTYVVEIKRAIRDFMNKLDVMSSNGELNSDGVKAIARIIKLLNRSGLRGEAEKLERRLRKREDVEAITSLLLHLEEKLS
;
A
#
# COMPACT_ATOMS: atom_id res chain seq x y z
N MET A 1 -3.13 -23.68 4.74
CA MET A 1 -4.11 -22.63 4.39
C MET A 1 -4.20 -21.47 5.41
N ARG A 2 -3.55 -21.51 6.59
CA ARG A 2 -3.61 -20.41 7.58
C ARG A 2 -2.79 -19.16 7.21
N GLU A 3 -1.63 -19.33 6.57
CA GLU A 3 -0.71 -18.20 6.31
C GLU A 3 -1.27 -17.18 5.31
N GLY A 4 -1.92 -17.63 4.23
CA GLY A 4 -2.52 -16.73 3.23
C GLY A 4 -3.61 -15.83 3.82
N TYR A 5 -4.43 -16.35 4.73
CA TYR A 5 -5.48 -15.58 5.40
C TYR A 5 -4.90 -14.51 6.33
N THR A 6 -3.83 -14.82 7.05
CA THR A 6 -3.12 -13.86 7.92
C THR A 6 -2.60 -12.67 7.13
N TYR A 7 -1.97 -12.90 5.98
CA TYR A 7 -1.42 -11.81 5.18
C TYR A 7 -2.50 -10.90 4.60
N VAL A 8 -3.66 -11.43 4.18
CA VAL A 8 -4.77 -10.60 3.68
C VAL A 8 -5.26 -9.63 4.76
N VAL A 9 -5.42 -10.10 6.00
CA VAL A 9 -5.82 -9.25 7.14
C VAL A 9 -4.77 -8.18 7.43
N GLU A 10 -3.49 -8.53 7.41
CA GLU A 10 -2.39 -7.59 7.62
C GLU A 10 -2.30 -6.53 6.51
N ILE A 11 -2.51 -6.92 5.25
CA ILE A 11 -2.51 -5.99 4.11
C ILE A 11 -3.64 -4.99 4.27
N LYS A 12 -4.87 -5.45 4.55
CA LYS A 12 -6.03 -4.56 4.77
C LYS A 12 -5.76 -3.58 5.90
N ARG A 13 -5.22 -4.07 7.02
CA ARG A 13 -4.89 -3.21 8.16
C ARG A 13 -3.85 -2.15 7.78
N ALA A 14 -2.79 -2.55 7.07
CA ALA A 14 -1.75 -1.62 6.64
C ALA A 14 -2.28 -0.55 5.66
N ILE A 15 -3.19 -0.93 4.75
CA ILE A 15 -3.86 0.00 3.85
C ILE A 15 -4.70 1.01 4.63
N ARG A 16 -5.58 0.55 5.54
CA ARG A 16 -6.40 1.46 6.36
C ARG A 16 -5.57 2.37 7.25
N ASP A 17 -4.52 1.83 7.87
CA ASP A 17 -3.63 2.61 8.73
C ASP A 17 -2.93 3.73 7.93
N PHE A 18 -2.57 3.46 6.66
CA PHE A 18 -2.04 4.47 5.75
C PHE A 18 -3.11 5.50 5.37
N MET A 19 -4.29 5.07 4.93
CA MET A 19 -5.38 5.96 4.52
C MET A 19 -5.82 6.89 5.66
N ASN A 20 -5.94 6.38 6.89
CA ASN A 20 -6.31 7.17 8.06
C ASN A 20 -5.25 8.19 8.49
N LYS A 21 -4.01 8.03 8.02
CA LYS A 21 -2.87 8.90 8.35
C LYS A 21 -2.33 9.63 7.13
N LEU A 22 -3.09 9.65 6.03
CA LEU A 22 -2.65 10.19 4.74
C LEU A 22 -2.19 11.64 4.86
N ASP A 23 -2.96 12.47 5.57
CA ASP A 23 -2.65 13.89 5.79
C ASP A 23 -1.34 14.11 6.55
N VAL A 24 -0.94 13.15 7.39
CA VAL A 24 0.32 13.19 8.16
C VAL A 24 1.47 12.56 7.37
N MET A 25 1.16 11.68 6.42
CA MET A 25 2.13 10.93 5.61
C MET A 25 2.39 11.57 4.24
N SER A 26 1.69 12.66 3.91
CA SER A 26 1.84 13.40 2.67
C SER A 26 1.96 14.90 2.92
N SER A 27 2.61 15.60 1.99
CA SER A 27 2.73 17.05 1.96
C SER A 27 2.84 17.51 0.51
N ASN A 28 2.09 18.54 0.12
CA ASN A 28 2.09 19.09 -1.25
C ASN A 28 1.88 18.03 -2.35
N GLY A 29 1.03 17.03 -2.09
CA GLY A 29 0.73 15.96 -3.05
C GLY A 29 1.81 14.88 -3.18
N GLU A 30 2.85 14.92 -2.34
CA GLU A 30 3.92 13.93 -2.28
C GLU A 30 3.94 13.17 -0.95
N LEU A 31 4.45 11.93 -0.96
CA LEU A 31 4.68 11.17 0.26
C LEU A 31 5.94 11.67 0.99
N ASN A 32 5.82 11.87 2.30
CA ASN A 32 6.98 12.08 3.14
C ASN A 32 7.67 10.74 3.49
N SER A 33 8.73 10.79 4.30
CA SER A 33 9.51 9.59 4.64
C SER A 33 8.69 8.49 5.32
N ASP A 34 7.66 8.84 6.09
CA ASP A 34 6.82 7.87 6.77
C ASP A 34 5.76 7.28 5.84
N GLY A 35 5.23 8.09 4.92
CA GLY A 35 4.41 7.61 3.81
C GLY A 35 5.17 6.59 2.95
N VAL A 36 6.40 6.89 2.56
CA VAL A 36 7.26 5.97 1.79
C VAL A 36 7.49 4.65 2.54
N LYS A 37 7.77 4.71 3.85
CA LYS A 37 7.94 3.51 4.70
C LYS A 37 6.64 2.68 4.79
N ALA A 38 5.49 3.34 4.91
CA ALA A 38 4.19 2.68 4.96
C ALA A 38 3.89 1.94 3.65
N ILE A 39 4.11 2.59 2.50
CA ILE A 39 3.98 1.94 1.19
C ILE A 39 4.96 0.77 1.05
N ALA A 40 6.22 0.93 1.45
CA ALA A 40 7.21 -0.15 1.41
C ALA A 40 6.79 -1.36 2.28
N ARG A 41 6.11 -1.12 3.41
CA ARG A 41 5.55 -2.20 4.24
C ARG A 41 4.42 -2.92 3.51
N ILE A 42 3.50 -2.19 2.87
CA ILE A 42 2.40 -2.79 2.08
C ILE A 42 2.97 -3.65 0.95
N ILE A 43 3.98 -3.16 0.21
CA ILE A 43 4.68 -3.92 -0.84
C ILE A 43 5.26 -5.24 -0.30
N LYS A 44 5.91 -5.22 0.87
CA LYS A 44 6.44 -6.43 1.50
C LYS A 44 5.34 -7.44 1.84
N LEU A 45 4.20 -6.98 2.34
CA LEU A 45 3.07 -7.84 2.67
C LEU A 45 2.46 -8.47 1.40
N LEU A 46 2.26 -7.67 0.34
CA LEU A 46 1.79 -8.15 -0.96
C LEU A 46 2.72 -9.23 -1.55
N ASN A 47 4.03 -9.04 -1.44
CA ASN A 47 5.00 -10.05 -1.88
C ASN A 47 4.90 -11.35 -1.08
N ARG A 48 4.74 -11.26 0.25
CA ARG A 48 4.58 -12.43 1.13
C ARG A 48 3.27 -13.17 0.90
N SER A 49 2.21 -12.47 0.49
CA SER A 49 0.92 -13.07 0.17
C SER A 49 0.82 -13.63 -1.26
N GLY A 50 1.88 -13.50 -2.08
CA GLY A 50 1.89 -13.94 -3.48
C GLY A 50 1.26 -12.94 -4.47
N LEU A 51 0.83 -11.77 -4.03
CA LEU A 51 0.24 -10.70 -4.87
C LEU A 51 1.33 -9.86 -5.55
N ARG A 52 2.28 -10.52 -6.21
CA ARG A 52 3.49 -9.90 -6.79
C ARG A 52 3.17 -8.82 -7.82
N GLY A 53 2.17 -9.03 -8.68
CA GLY A 53 1.77 -8.04 -9.69
C GLY A 53 1.26 -6.73 -9.08
N GLU A 54 0.59 -6.79 -7.92
CA GLU A 54 0.14 -5.60 -7.20
C GLU A 54 1.31 -4.92 -6.47
N ALA A 55 2.22 -5.71 -5.92
CA ALA A 55 3.46 -5.22 -5.32
C ALA A 55 4.31 -4.44 -6.33
N GLU A 56 4.51 -4.98 -7.53
CA GLU A 56 5.26 -4.34 -8.62
C GLU A 56 4.59 -3.05 -9.10
N LYS A 57 3.26 -3.04 -9.24
CA LYS A 57 2.50 -1.83 -9.58
C LYS A 57 2.73 -0.74 -8.54
N LEU A 58 2.64 -1.06 -7.26
CA LEU A 58 2.80 -0.09 -6.17
C LEU A 58 4.25 0.40 -6.08
N GLU A 59 5.22 -0.50 -6.22
CA GLU A 59 6.65 -0.17 -6.27
C GLU A 59 6.98 0.78 -7.42
N ARG A 60 6.42 0.53 -8.62
CA ARG A 60 6.64 1.39 -9.78
C ARG A 60 6.15 2.82 -9.54
N ARG A 61 4.97 2.99 -8.93
CA ARG A 61 4.42 4.32 -8.60
C ARG A 61 5.30 5.05 -7.59
N LEU A 62 5.73 4.34 -6.55
CA LEU A 62 6.63 4.87 -5.53
C LEU A 62 7.98 5.32 -6.12
N ARG A 63 8.57 4.53 -7.02
CA ARG A 63 9.85 4.86 -7.70
C ARG A 63 9.72 6.05 -8.64
N LYS A 64 8.60 6.14 -9.37
CA LYS A 64 8.31 7.25 -10.28
C LYS A 64 7.94 8.54 -9.57
N ARG A 65 7.78 8.52 -8.23
CA ARG A 65 7.23 9.63 -7.45
C ARG A 65 5.91 10.12 -8.05
N GLU A 66 5.09 9.17 -8.50
CA GLU A 66 3.72 9.50 -8.88
C GLU A 66 3.02 10.16 -7.68
N ASP A 67 2.05 11.02 -7.97
CA ASP A 67 1.33 11.75 -6.94
C ASP A 67 0.67 10.80 -5.93
N VAL A 68 0.37 11.35 -4.76
CA VAL A 68 -0.28 10.61 -3.68
C VAL A 68 -1.63 10.04 -4.14
N GLU A 69 -2.33 10.70 -5.06
CA GLU A 69 -3.63 10.27 -5.60
C GLU A 69 -3.55 8.96 -6.39
N ALA A 70 -2.52 8.78 -7.23
CA ALA A 70 -2.29 7.54 -7.96
C ALA A 70 -1.97 6.37 -7.02
N ILE A 71 -1.27 6.65 -5.92
CA ILE A 71 -0.94 5.66 -4.89
C ILE A 71 -2.20 5.29 -4.09
N THR A 72 -2.97 6.26 -3.60
CA THR A 72 -4.18 6.01 -2.82
C THR A 72 -5.23 5.27 -3.63
N SER A 73 -5.43 5.64 -4.91
CA SER A 73 -6.35 4.96 -5.82
C SER A 73 -6.01 3.47 -5.99
N LEU A 74 -4.73 3.14 -6.12
CA LEU A 74 -4.30 1.75 -6.19
C LEU A 74 -4.56 1.01 -4.86
N LEU A 75 -4.28 1.64 -3.72
CA LEU A 75 -4.49 1.01 -2.41
C LEU A 75 -5.97 0.75 -2.12
N LEU A 76 -6.85 1.69 -2.48
CA LEU A 76 -8.31 1.51 -2.37
C LEU A 76 -8.78 0.33 -3.21
N HIS A 77 -8.35 0.26 -4.48
CA HIS A 77 -8.67 -0.87 -5.35
C HIS A 77 -8.18 -2.21 -4.79
N LEU A 78 -7.01 -2.22 -4.14
CA LEU A 78 -6.49 -3.42 -3.48
C LEU A 78 -7.31 -3.82 -2.26
N GLU A 79 -7.75 -2.87 -1.44
CA GLU A 79 -8.59 -3.16 -0.28
C GLU A 79 -9.94 -3.77 -0.69
N GLU A 80 -10.55 -3.25 -1.76
CA GLU A 80 -11.78 -3.78 -2.35
C GLU A 80 -11.59 -5.22 -2.86
N LYS A 81 -10.53 -5.47 -3.64
CA LYS A 81 -10.22 -6.80 -4.20
C LYS A 81 -9.95 -7.87 -3.15
N LEU A 82 -9.49 -7.47 -1.96
CA LEU A 82 -9.19 -8.37 -0.85
C LEU A 82 -10.42 -8.68 0.01
N SER A 83 -11.57 -8.03 -0.23
CA SER A 83 -12.84 -8.20 0.50
C SER A 83 -13.72 -9.27 -0.12
#